data_AF-A0AAJ7PEQ6-F1
#
_entry.id   AF-A0AAJ7PEQ6-F1
#
_cell.length_a   1.000
_cell.length_b   1.000
_cell.length_c   1.000
_cell.angle_alpha   90.00
_cell.angle_beta   90.00
_cell.angle_gamma   90.00
#
_symmetry.space_group_name_H-M   'P 1'
#
loop_
_entity.id
_entity.type
_entity.pdbx_description
1 polymer ?
#
loop_
_entity_poly.entity_id
_entity_poly.type
_entity_poly.pdbx_seq_one_letter_code
_entity_poly.pdbx_strand_id
1 'polypeptide(L)'
;MVSAGFQMLGIALCIIGWIGVIVTCALPQWKVTAFIGQNIVTAQTTWEGIWMSCVVQSTGQMQCKVYDSMLALSQDLQAARALIIISLLIGIIGILLAITGGKCTNCVEDESSKAKIGVAAGVIFIICGVLCLIPVSWTANTIIQDFYNPLMLGSQKRELGAMVSQGIQIIGISMSMIGWFMVIVVCALPMWKVTAFIGANIITAQTIWQGMWMNCVVQSTGQMQCKVYDSMLALPHDLQAARAMIIISILTGIFGVVLSIAGGKCTNCIEDERSKAKTCILAGVLFIVSGVLCLIPVSWSANTIIDNFYNPLLLNAQRYELGAALYIGWAAAALLLMGGGLLCWNCPPKQHPHYVPKFTPVKSASTSREYV
;
A
#
# COMPACT_ATOMS: atom_id res chain seq x y z
N MET A 1 -1.38 -27.98 5.28
CA MET A 1 -1.39 -27.24 3.99
C MET A 1 -1.26 -25.72 4.17
N VAL A 2 -1.95 -25.10 5.16
CA VAL A 2 -1.88 -23.63 5.42
C VAL A 2 -0.46 -23.10 5.70
N SER A 3 0.36 -23.83 6.46
CA SER A 3 1.75 -23.44 6.79
C SER A 3 2.67 -23.31 5.57
N ALA A 4 2.50 -24.14 4.53
CA ALA A 4 3.34 -24.08 3.33
C ALA A 4 2.99 -22.86 2.46
N GLY A 5 1.71 -22.48 2.41
CA GLY A 5 1.25 -21.28 1.68
C GLY A 5 1.83 -20.00 2.27
N PHE A 6 1.84 -19.85 3.60
CA PHE A 6 2.45 -18.70 4.26
C PHE A 6 3.97 -18.61 4.04
N GLN A 7 4.68 -19.75 4.04
CA GLN A 7 6.12 -19.78 3.79
C GLN A 7 6.44 -19.32 2.35
N MET A 8 5.69 -19.78 1.35
CA MET A 8 5.87 -19.38 -0.05
C MET A 8 5.56 -17.89 -0.26
N LEU A 9 4.50 -17.37 0.36
CA LEU A 9 4.16 -15.96 0.33
C LEU A 9 5.24 -15.10 1.00
N GLY A 10 5.79 -15.56 2.12
CA GLY A 10 6.90 -14.89 2.82
C GLY A 10 8.15 -14.79 1.94
N ILE A 11 8.55 -15.88 1.28
CA ILE A 11 9.69 -15.89 0.35
C ILE A 11 9.45 -14.94 -0.82
N ALA A 12 8.26 -14.95 -1.41
CA ALA A 12 7.92 -14.05 -2.51
C ALA A 12 8.03 -12.57 -2.10
N LEU A 13 7.53 -12.20 -0.92
CA LEU A 13 7.65 -10.84 -0.39
C LEU A 13 9.12 -10.45 -0.13
N CYS A 14 9.94 -11.36 0.38
CA CYS A 14 11.37 -11.10 0.62
C CYS A 14 12.13 -10.89 -0.70
N ILE A 15 11.82 -11.65 -1.75
CA ILE A 15 12.41 -11.48 -3.08
C ILE A 15 11.99 -10.12 -3.68
N ILE A 16 10.70 -9.76 -3.58
CA ILE A 16 10.21 -8.44 -4.03
C ILE A 16 10.92 -7.32 -3.26
N GLY A 17 11.07 -7.45 -1.94
CA GLY A 17 11.80 -6.52 -1.10
C GLY A 17 13.26 -6.36 -1.52
N TRP A 18 13.95 -7.47 -1.80
CA TRP A 18 15.34 -7.45 -2.26
C TRP A 18 15.51 -6.82 -3.64
N ILE A 19 14.60 -7.12 -4.59
CA ILE A 19 14.54 -6.42 -5.89
C ILE A 19 14.35 -4.92 -5.66
N GLY A 20 13.51 -4.53 -4.70
CA GLY A 20 13.36 -3.13 -4.28
C GLY A 20 14.69 -2.50 -3.86
N VAL A 21 15.52 -3.18 -3.06
CA VAL A 21 16.86 -2.68 -2.66
C VAL A 21 17.76 -2.46 -3.89
N ILE A 22 17.72 -3.36 -4.88
CA ILE A 22 18.48 -3.20 -6.13
C ILE A 22 18.03 -1.94 -6.88
N VAL A 23 16.72 -1.76 -7.01
CA VAL A 23 16.13 -0.59 -7.69
C VAL A 23 16.51 0.70 -6.97
N THR A 24 16.43 0.74 -5.64
CA THR A 24 16.87 1.89 -4.84
C THR A 24 18.36 2.16 -5.02
N CYS A 25 19.19 1.12 -5.15
CA CYS A 25 20.63 1.27 -5.42
C CYS A 25 20.91 1.89 -6.80
N ALA A 26 20.17 1.48 -7.83
CA ALA A 26 20.42 1.87 -9.22
C ALA A 26 19.84 3.24 -9.60
N LEU A 27 18.69 3.63 -9.02
CA LEU A 27 17.97 4.82 -9.48
C LEU A 27 18.57 6.13 -8.96
N PRO A 28 18.73 7.16 -9.81
CA PRO A 28 19.34 8.42 -9.42
C PRO A 28 18.37 9.41 -8.74
N GLN A 29 17.33 8.91 -8.08
CA GLN A 29 16.19 9.72 -7.60
C GLN A 29 16.16 9.89 -6.08
N TRP A 30 17.32 9.82 -5.42
CA TRP A 30 17.41 9.92 -3.97
C TRP A 30 17.11 11.33 -3.48
N LYS A 31 17.59 12.34 -4.19
CA LYS A 31 17.39 13.74 -3.86
C LYS A 31 17.11 14.55 -5.10
N VAL A 32 16.15 15.46 -5.02
CA VAL A 32 15.76 16.32 -6.15
C VAL A 32 15.88 17.78 -5.73
N THR A 33 16.49 18.57 -6.60
CA THR A 33 16.59 20.02 -6.46
C THR A 33 16.11 20.66 -7.74
N ALA A 34 15.28 21.70 -7.62
CA ALA A 34 14.83 22.49 -8.75
C ALA A 34 15.36 23.92 -8.59
N PHE A 35 16.35 24.27 -9.41
CA PHE A 35 16.83 25.64 -9.50
C PHE A 35 15.90 26.42 -10.42
N ILE A 36 15.15 27.37 -9.86
CA ILE A 36 14.33 28.32 -10.63
C ILE A 36 15.05 29.67 -10.58
N GLY A 37 15.84 29.98 -11.61
CA GLY A 37 16.44 31.30 -11.77
C GLY A 37 15.40 32.37 -12.14
N GLN A 38 15.80 33.65 -12.18
CA GLN A 38 14.91 34.75 -12.59
C GLN A 38 14.41 34.65 -14.05
N ASN A 39 15.04 33.80 -14.88
CA ASN A 39 14.68 33.58 -16.29
C ASN A 39 14.44 32.08 -16.56
N ILE A 40 13.44 31.75 -17.39
CA ILE A 40 13.02 30.37 -17.75
C ILE A 40 14.16 29.53 -18.36
N VAL A 41 15.14 30.18 -19.01
CA VAL A 41 16.27 29.54 -19.68
C VAL A 41 17.30 28.97 -18.69
N THR A 42 17.34 29.45 -17.44
CA THR A 42 18.26 28.92 -16.40
C THR A 42 17.59 27.96 -15.42
N ALA A 43 16.33 27.58 -15.67
CA ALA A 43 15.66 26.58 -14.86
C ALA A 43 16.27 25.20 -15.09
N GLN A 44 16.75 24.58 -14.02
CA GLN A 44 17.44 23.28 -14.06
C GLN A 44 16.94 22.38 -12.93
N THR A 45 16.57 21.15 -13.26
CA THR A 45 16.24 20.12 -12.25
C THR A 45 17.40 19.15 -12.12
N THR A 46 17.88 18.97 -10.89
CA THR A 46 19.03 18.15 -10.55
C THR A 46 18.57 16.97 -9.70
N TRP A 47 18.81 15.78 -10.21
CA TRP A 47 18.54 14.49 -9.60
C TRP A 47 19.86 13.92 -9.10
N GLU A 48 20.00 13.80 -7.79
CA GLU A 48 21.17 13.18 -7.18
C GLU A 48 20.83 11.74 -6.81
N GLY A 49 21.57 10.81 -7.40
CA GLY A 49 21.59 9.41 -7.05
C GLY A 49 22.75 9.04 -6.15
N ILE A 50 22.76 7.78 -5.73
CA ILE A 50 23.90 7.20 -5.01
C ILE A 50 25.15 7.22 -5.90
N TRP A 51 25.05 6.83 -7.17
CA TRP A 51 26.20 6.58 -8.06
C TRP A 51 26.41 7.64 -9.15
N MET A 52 25.37 8.40 -9.47
CA MET A 52 25.41 9.42 -10.51
C MET A 52 24.52 10.60 -10.14
N SER A 53 24.81 11.75 -10.74
CA SER A 53 23.92 12.91 -10.72
C SER A 53 23.43 13.17 -12.14
N CYS A 54 22.15 13.47 -12.29
CA CYS A 54 21.53 13.77 -13.56
C CYS A 54 20.93 15.17 -13.52
N VAL A 55 21.18 15.92 -14.58
CA VAL A 55 20.76 17.30 -14.73
C VAL A 55 19.84 17.39 -15.93
N VAL A 56 18.64 17.93 -15.75
CA VAL A 56 17.70 18.20 -16.84
C VAL A 56 17.50 19.71 -16.95
N GLN A 57 17.86 20.26 -18.10
CA GLN A 57 17.69 21.69 -18.43
C GLN A 57 16.29 21.96 -19.01
N SER A 58 15.84 23.21 -18.99
CA SER A 58 14.54 23.61 -19.57
C SER A 58 14.41 23.35 -21.07
N THR A 59 15.52 23.13 -21.78
CA THR A 59 15.58 22.66 -23.18
C THR A 59 15.21 21.18 -23.36
N GLY A 60 14.98 20.44 -22.26
CA GLY A 60 14.69 19.01 -22.27
C GLY A 60 15.91 18.10 -22.39
N GLN A 61 17.13 18.67 -22.49
CA GLN A 61 18.35 17.87 -22.53
C GLN A 61 18.70 17.34 -21.14
N MET A 62 18.86 16.02 -21.04
CA MET A 62 19.32 15.32 -19.83
C MET A 62 20.79 14.97 -19.96
N GLN A 63 21.59 15.35 -18.96
CA GLN A 63 23.01 15.02 -18.86
C GLN A 63 23.24 14.32 -17.53
N CYS A 64 23.69 13.07 -17.57
CA CYS A 64 24.04 12.30 -16.37
C CYS A 64 25.55 12.16 -16.26
N LYS A 65 26.09 12.48 -15.08
CA LYS A 65 27.50 12.33 -14.75
C LYS A 65 27.66 11.35 -13.59
N VAL A 66 28.47 10.30 -13.81
CA VAL A 66 28.92 9.38 -12.76
C VAL A 66 29.95 10.09 -11.88
N TYR A 67 29.92 9.84 -10.58
CA TYR A 67 30.89 10.47 -9.67
C TYR A 67 32.29 9.88 -9.87
N ASP A 68 33.23 10.69 -10.38
CA ASP A 68 34.60 10.26 -10.74
C ASP A 68 35.52 10.02 -9.53
N SER A 69 35.21 10.58 -8.35
CA SER A 69 36.10 10.50 -7.18
C SER A 69 35.31 10.39 -5.87
N MET A 70 35.59 9.34 -5.09
CA MET A 70 35.00 9.10 -3.77
C MET A 70 35.28 10.24 -2.77
N LEU A 71 36.41 10.94 -2.90
CA LEU A 71 36.84 12.00 -1.97
C LEU A 71 36.09 13.32 -2.14
N ALA A 72 35.38 13.52 -3.26
CA ALA A 72 34.64 14.76 -3.53
C ALA A 72 33.17 14.69 -3.09
N LEU A 73 32.75 13.58 -2.48
CA LEU A 73 31.36 13.27 -2.14
C LEU A 73 31.09 13.50 -0.64
N SER A 74 29.86 13.87 -0.27
CA SER A 74 29.51 14.03 1.16
C SER A 74 29.66 12.72 1.93
N GLN A 75 30.14 12.80 3.18
CA GLN A 75 30.31 11.63 4.06
C GLN A 75 29.02 10.81 4.20
N ASP A 76 27.86 11.46 4.23
CA ASP A 76 26.55 10.80 4.30
C ASP A 76 26.29 9.89 3.08
N LEU A 77 26.67 10.31 1.87
CA LEU A 77 26.45 9.51 0.65
C LEU A 77 27.45 8.34 0.58
N GLN A 78 28.65 8.52 1.11
CA GLN A 78 29.64 7.45 1.19
C GLN A 78 29.20 6.35 2.17
N ALA A 79 28.66 6.73 3.33
CA ALA A 79 28.06 5.79 4.28
C ALA A 79 26.84 5.08 3.67
N ALA A 80 25.99 5.81 2.94
CA ALA A 80 24.82 5.24 2.27
C ALA A 80 25.20 4.18 1.22
N ARG A 81 26.23 4.43 0.41
CA ARG A 81 26.77 3.45 -0.55
C ARG A 81 27.16 2.14 0.13
N ALA A 82 27.96 2.24 1.19
CA ALA A 82 28.45 1.06 1.91
C ALA A 82 27.29 0.25 2.50
N LEU A 83 26.35 0.91 3.17
CA LEU A 83 25.20 0.25 3.81
C LEU A 83 24.28 -0.46 2.80
N ILE A 84 24.03 0.15 1.65
CA ILE A 84 23.17 -0.43 0.60
C ILE A 84 23.86 -1.64 -0.06
N ILE A 85 25.17 -1.57 -0.31
CA ILE A 85 25.91 -2.72 -0.86
C ILE A 85 25.93 -3.88 0.14
N ILE A 86 26.17 -3.60 1.43
CA ILE A 86 26.12 -4.62 2.48
C ILE A 86 24.72 -5.24 2.56
N SER A 87 23.67 -4.42 2.51
CA SER A 87 22.27 -4.88 2.46
C SER A 87 22.02 -5.82 1.27
N LEU A 88 22.49 -5.48 0.07
CA LEU A 88 22.37 -6.33 -1.12
C LEU A 88 23.04 -7.69 -0.95
N LEU A 89 24.28 -7.72 -0.44
CA LEU A 89 25.05 -8.95 -0.23
C LEU A 89 24.38 -9.85 0.83
N ILE A 90 23.91 -9.27 1.93
CA ILE A 90 23.18 -9.98 2.98
C ILE A 90 21.85 -10.52 2.43
N GLY A 91 21.17 -9.76 1.58
CA GLY A 91 19.95 -10.20 0.91
C GLY A 91 20.16 -11.42 0.01
N ILE A 92 21.28 -11.52 -0.72
CA ILE A 92 21.62 -12.72 -1.51
C ILE A 92 21.77 -13.93 -0.59
N ILE A 93 22.46 -13.78 0.54
CA ILE A 93 22.61 -14.85 1.54
C ILE A 93 21.23 -15.26 2.10
N GLY A 94 20.35 -14.29 2.37
CA GLY A 94 18.97 -14.54 2.79
C GLY A 94 18.17 -15.34 1.76
N ILE A 95 18.29 -15.03 0.47
CA ILE A 95 17.64 -15.77 -0.62
C ILE A 95 18.15 -17.22 -0.69
N LEU A 96 19.47 -17.43 -0.60
CA LEU A 96 20.06 -18.77 -0.61
C LEU A 96 19.59 -19.62 0.58
N LEU A 97 19.48 -19.02 1.77
CA LEU A 97 18.95 -19.69 2.96
C LEU A 97 17.44 -19.96 2.86
N ALA A 98 16.68 -19.06 2.25
CA ALA A 98 15.26 -19.25 2.01
C ALA A 98 14.98 -20.40 1.02
N ILE A 99 15.81 -20.55 -0.01
CA ILE A 99 15.71 -21.66 -0.99
C ILE A 99 16.06 -23.00 -0.32
N THR A 100 17.11 -23.04 0.51
CA THR A 100 17.54 -24.26 1.21
C THR A 100 16.60 -24.66 2.36
N GLY A 101 15.96 -23.70 3.03
CA GLY A 101 14.96 -23.93 4.09
C GLY A 101 13.53 -24.20 3.59
N GLY A 102 13.29 -24.15 2.27
CA GLY A 102 11.98 -24.38 1.67
C GLY A 102 11.54 -25.85 1.77
N LYS A 103 10.25 -26.08 2.07
CA LYS A 103 9.66 -27.44 2.09
C LYS A 103 9.72 -28.14 0.72
N CYS A 104 9.84 -27.37 -0.36
CA CYS A 104 9.91 -27.85 -1.74
C CYS A 104 11.34 -28.24 -2.18
N THR A 105 12.35 -28.02 -1.34
CA THR A 105 13.77 -28.29 -1.68
C THR A 105 14.29 -29.46 -0.85
N ASN A 106 14.88 -30.47 -1.50
CA ASN A 106 15.41 -31.68 -0.84
C ASN A 106 16.87 -31.56 -0.38
N CYS A 107 17.37 -30.33 -0.16
CA CYS A 107 18.77 -30.09 0.22
C CYS A 107 19.09 -30.48 1.68
N VAL A 108 18.07 -30.64 2.53
CA VAL A 108 18.21 -31.03 3.94
C VAL A 108 17.12 -32.07 4.21
N GLU A 109 17.44 -33.19 4.86
CA GLU A 109 16.46 -34.24 5.13
C GLU A 109 15.73 -34.02 6.46
N ASP A 110 16.38 -33.37 7.43
CA ASP A 110 15.86 -33.16 8.78
C ASP A 110 14.91 -31.94 8.88
N GLU A 111 13.68 -32.17 9.33
CA GLU A 111 12.60 -31.17 9.42
C GLU A 111 12.88 -30.09 10.49
N SER A 112 13.57 -30.47 11.57
CA SER A 112 13.97 -29.55 12.64
C SER A 112 15.01 -28.53 12.17
N SER A 113 15.94 -28.98 11.32
CA SER A 113 16.99 -28.18 10.71
C SER A 113 16.42 -27.21 9.66
N LYS A 114 15.43 -27.63 8.86
CA LYS A 114 14.72 -26.75 7.92
C LYS A 114 14.03 -25.57 8.60
N ALA A 115 13.37 -25.82 9.73
CA ALA A 115 12.69 -24.75 10.49
C ALA A 115 13.70 -23.70 10.99
N LYS A 116 14.85 -24.12 11.53
CA LYS A 116 15.92 -23.22 12.00
C LYS A 116 16.51 -22.40 10.86
N ILE A 117 16.75 -23.02 9.70
CA ILE A 117 17.24 -22.33 8.49
C ILE A 117 16.22 -21.29 8.00
N GLY A 118 14.93 -21.63 8.00
CA GLY A 118 13.85 -20.71 7.64
C GLY A 118 13.77 -19.48 8.56
N VAL A 119 13.92 -19.69 9.88
CA VAL A 119 13.97 -18.58 10.85
C VAL A 119 15.23 -17.72 10.64
N ALA A 120 16.39 -18.35 10.43
CA ALA A 120 17.64 -17.64 10.16
C ALA A 120 17.54 -16.78 8.88
N ALA A 121 16.94 -17.31 7.81
CA ALA A 121 16.67 -16.55 6.58
C ALA A 121 15.80 -15.32 6.85
N GLY A 122 14.73 -15.47 7.65
CA GLY A 122 13.87 -14.36 8.06
C GLY A 122 14.62 -13.28 8.83
N VAL A 123 15.45 -13.66 9.81
CA VAL A 123 16.28 -12.71 10.58
C VAL A 123 17.26 -11.97 9.67
N ILE A 124 17.88 -12.66 8.71
CA ILE A 124 18.81 -12.07 7.74
C ILE A 124 18.09 -11.05 6.84
N PHE A 125 16.86 -11.35 6.38
CA PHE A 125 16.06 -10.37 5.62
C PHE A 125 15.65 -9.15 6.46
N ILE A 126 15.37 -9.33 7.75
CA ILE A 126 15.10 -8.20 8.66
C ILE A 126 16.34 -7.32 8.78
N ILE A 127 17.52 -7.90 9.01
CA ILE A 127 18.80 -7.17 9.07
C ILE A 127 19.05 -6.43 7.75
N CYS A 128 18.84 -7.10 6.61
CA CYS A 128 18.94 -6.51 5.27
C CYS A 128 18.03 -5.28 5.12
N GLY A 129 16.77 -5.39 5.55
CA GLY A 129 15.81 -4.29 5.52
C GLY A 129 16.21 -3.11 6.41
N VAL A 130 16.66 -3.39 7.65
CA VAL A 130 17.12 -2.34 8.58
C VAL A 130 18.34 -1.60 8.02
N LEU A 131 19.31 -2.32 7.44
CA LEU A 131 20.48 -1.72 6.81
C LEU A 131 20.14 -0.84 5.60
N CYS A 132 19.06 -1.14 4.89
CA CYS A 132 18.54 -0.29 3.82
C CYS A 132 17.78 0.93 4.35
N LEU A 133 17.04 0.79 5.46
CA LEU A 133 16.27 1.89 6.08
C LEU A 133 17.15 2.96 6.72
N ILE A 134 18.30 2.61 7.31
CA ILE A 134 19.23 3.58 7.93
C ILE A 134 19.65 4.70 6.94
N PRO A 135 20.21 4.41 5.76
CA PRO A 135 20.62 5.46 4.84
C PRO A 135 19.43 6.23 4.26
N VAL A 136 18.29 5.59 4.01
CA VAL A 136 17.07 6.27 3.50
C VAL A 136 16.49 7.23 4.55
N SER A 137 16.44 6.82 5.81
CA SER A 137 15.94 7.67 6.90
C SER A 137 16.90 8.81 7.23
N TRP A 138 18.21 8.57 7.16
CA TRP A 138 19.22 9.61 7.34
C TRP A 138 19.14 10.65 6.21
N THR A 139 19.08 10.23 4.94
CA THR A 139 18.93 11.18 3.82
C THR A 139 17.62 11.95 3.89
N ALA A 140 16.52 11.31 4.31
CA ALA A 140 15.27 12.02 4.55
C ALA A 140 15.41 13.09 5.64
N ASN A 141 16.05 12.76 6.77
CA ASN A 141 16.26 13.71 7.87
C ASN A 141 17.13 14.91 7.45
N THR A 142 18.20 14.69 6.68
CA THR A 142 19.07 15.80 6.21
C THR A 142 18.32 16.71 5.24
N ILE A 143 17.51 16.16 4.33
CA ILE A 143 16.68 16.95 3.42
C ILE A 143 15.67 17.80 4.19
N ILE A 144 15.02 17.23 5.21
CA ILE A 144 14.06 17.95 6.05
C ILE A 144 14.77 19.10 6.78
N GLN A 145 15.92 18.85 7.39
CA GLN A 145 16.69 19.89 8.07
C GLN A 145 17.15 21.00 7.12
N ASP A 146 17.65 20.65 5.94
CA ASP A 146 18.03 21.60 4.88
C ASP A 146 16.83 22.45 4.43
N PHE A 147 15.62 21.86 4.38
CA PHE A 147 14.41 22.56 3.95
C PHE A 147 13.94 23.63 4.96
N TYR A 148 14.11 23.38 6.26
CA TYR A 148 13.72 24.30 7.34
C TYR A 148 14.82 25.30 7.71
N ASN A 149 16.03 25.15 7.19
CA ASN A 149 17.13 26.08 7.48
C ASN A 149 16.89 27.46 6.81
N PRO A 150 16.79 28.55 7.58
CA PRO A 150 16.44 29.89 7.05
C PRO A 150 17.55 30.54 6.22
N LEU A 151 18.77 30.00 6.26
CA LEU A 151 19.93 30.50 5.52
C LEU A 151 19.98 30.01 4.06
N MET A 152 19.13 29.05 3.69
CA MET A 152 19.06 28.51 2.33
C MET A 152 18.12 29.38 1.47
N LEU A 153 18.64 29.91 0.36
CA LEU A 153 17.82 30.59 -0.64
C LEU A 153 16.72 29.62 -1.14
N GLY A 154 15.51 30.11 -1.38
CA GLY A 154 14.37 29.28 -1.82
C GLY A 154 14.65 28.46 -3.09
N SER A 155 15.59 28.90 -3.94
CA SER A 155 16.05 28.20 -5.16
C SER A 155 16.99 27.02 -4.91
N GLN A 156 17.50 26.84 -3.69
CA GLN A 156 18.41 25.74 -3.28
C GLN A 156 17.71 24.68 -2.41
N LYS A 157 16.40 24.84 -2.13
CA LYS A 157 15.67 23.88 -1.30
C LYS A 157 15.63 22.51 -1.97
N ARG A 158 16.03 21.52 -1.19
CA ARG A 158 16.09 20.11 -1.56
C ARG A 158 14.74 19.49 -1.22
N GLU A 159 14.13 18.81 -2.18
CA GLU A 159 12.87 18.10 -2.01
C GLU A 159 13.17 16.59 -1.99
N LEU A 160 12.41 15.80 -1.20
CA LEU A 160 12.44 14.35 -1.35
C LEU A 160 12.02 14.01 -2.79
N GLY A 161 12.74 13.09 -3.44
CA GLY A 161 12.50 12.80 -4.84
C GLY A 161 11.06 12.38 -5.16
N ALA A 162 10.62 12.64 -6.40
CA ALA A 162 9.28 12.33 -6.90
C ALA A 162 8.83 10.87 -6.68
N MET A 163 9.79 9.96 -6.45
CA MET A 163 9.57 8.55 -6.10
C MET A 163 8.76 8.36 -4.80
N VAL A 164 8.84 9.26 -3.81
CA VAL A 164 8.07 9.09 -2.56
C VAL A 164 6.57 9.35 -2.78
N SER A 165 6.21 10.40 -3.53
CA SER A 165 4.80 10.66 -3.88
C SER A 165 4.23 9.59 -4.84
N GLN A 166 5.03 9.14 -5.81
CA GLN A 166 4.63 8.05 -6.72
C GLN A 166 4.52 6.71 -5.99
N GLY A 167 5.47 6.40 -5.12
CA GLY A 167 5.52 5.16 -4.33
C GLY A 167 4.35 5.06 -3.35
N ILE A 168 4.04 6.13 -2.62
CA ILE A 168 2.89 6.16 -1.69
C ILE A 168 1.58 5.95 -2.45
N GLN A 169 1.41 6.58 -3.62
CA GLN A 169 0.23 6.39 -4.45
C GLN A 169 0.10 4.94 -4.94
N ILE A 170 1.18 4.33 -5.43
CA ILE A 170 1.17 2.94 -5.92
C ILE A 170 0.89 1.94 -4.78
N ILE A 171 1.49 2.17 -3.61
CA ILE A 171 1.24 1.36 -2.41
C ILE A 171 -0.22 1.51 -1.96
N GLY A 172 -0.74 2.74 -1.92
CA GLY A 172 -2.14 3.02 -1.58
C GLY A 172 -3.14 2.35 -2.54
N ILE A 173 -2.90 2.42 -3.85
CA ILE A 173 -3.73 1.76 -4.87
C ILE A 173 -3.65 0.24 -4.70
N SER A 174 -2.46 -0.34 -4.61
CA SER A 174 -2.30 -1.80 -4.51
C SER A 174 -2.96 -2.38 -3.25
N MET A 175 -2.82 -1.69 -2.11
CA MET A 175 -3.45 -2.10 -0.86
C MET A 175 -4.98 -1.99 -0.91
N SER A 176 -5.50 -0.92 -1.53
CA SER A 176 -6.95 -0.74 -1.72
C SER A 176 -7.56 -1.78 -2.68
N MET A 177 -6.84 -2.15 -3.75
CA MET A 177 -7.26 -3.21 -4.68
C MET A 177 -7.35 -4.57 -4.00
N ILE A 178 -6.35 -4.94 -3.20
CA ILE A 178 -6.36 -6.19 -2.42
C ILE A 178 -7.51 -6.16 -1.41
N GLY A 179 -7.68 -5.06 -0.69
CA GLY A 179 -8.77 -4.87 0.26
C GLY A 179 -10.14 -5.04 -0.40
N TRP A 180 -10.37 -4.40 -1.55
CA TRP A 180 -11.62 -4.51 -2.31
C TRP A 180 -11.90 -5.95 -2.78
N PHE A 181 -10.88 -6.65 -3.29
CA PHE A 181 -11.01 -8.06 -3.67
C PHE A 181 -11.38 -8.94 -2.47
N MET A 182 -10.78 -8.69 -1.30
CA MET A 182 -11.11 -9.41 -0.07
C MET A 182 -12.57 -9.17 0.37
N VAL A 183 -13.14 -7.98 0.16
CA VAL A 183 -14.57 -7.73 0.42
C VAL A 183 -15.47 -8.60 -0.48
N ILE A 184 -15.10 -8.79 -1.75
CA ILE A 184 -15.82 -9.69 -2.68
C ILE A 184 -15.75 -11.14 -2.16
N VAL A 185 -14.57 -11.58 -1.72
CA VAL A 185 -14.38 -12.92 -1.16
C VAL A 185 -15.23 -13.10 0.10
N VAL A 186 -15.25 -12.12 1.00
CA VAL A 186 -16.09 -12.12 2.22
C VAL A 186 -17.57 -12.23 1.87
N CYS A 187 -18.02 -11.55 0.83
CA CYS A 187 -19.39 -11.63 0.32
C CYS A 187 -19.74 -13.03 -0.20
N ALA A 188 -18.82 -13.69 -0.92
CA ALA A 188 -19.04 -14.98 -1.56
C ALA A 188 -18.92 -16.18 -0.59
N LEU A 189 -18.04 -16.09 0.42
CA LEU A 189 -17.73 -17.22 1.30
C LEU A 189 -18.90 -17.57 2.25
N PRO A 190 -19.24 -18.86 2.41
CA PRO A 190 -20.31 -19.28 3.30
C PRO A 190 -19.90 -19.43 4.78
N MET A 191 -18.82 -18.76 5.20
CA MET A 191 -18.18 -18.91 6.52
C MET A 191 -18.35 -17.69 7.40
N TRP A 192 -19.58 -17.21 7.59
CA TRP A 192 -19.87 -16.04 8.43
C TRP A 192 -20.13 -16.43 9.88
N LYS A 193 -20.98 -17.44 10.10
CA LYS A 193 -21.23 -18.03 11.42
C LYS A 193 -21.01 -19.54 11.33
N VAL A 194 -20.35 -20.12 12.33
CA VAL A 194 -20.12 -21.57 12.37
C VAL A 194 -20.78 -22.10 13.64
N THR A 195 -21.50 -23.22 13.54
CA THR A 195 -22.01 -23.95 14.72
C THR A 195 -21.64 -25.41 14.60
N ALA A 196 -21.10 -26.00 15.66
CA ALA A 196 -20.96 -27.44 15.77
C ALA A 196 -22.08 -27.96 16.68
N PHE A 197 -23.01 -28.74 16.12
CA PHE A 197 -23.97 -29.48 16.93
C PHE A 197 -23.30 -30.76 17.41
N ILE A 198 -22.85 -30.79 18.67
CA ILE A 198 -22.37 -32.02 19.31
C ILE A 198 -23.53 -32.59 20.15
N GLY A 199 -24.39 -33.38 19.53
CA GLY A 199 -25.40 -34.16 20.24
C GLY A 199 -24.78 -35.35 21.01
N ALA A 200 -25.56 -35.99 21.88
CA ALA A 200 -25.12 -37.18 22.65
C ALA A 200 -24.78 -38.41 21.78
N ASN A 201 -25.19 -38.41 20.50
CA ASN A 201 -24.92 -39.48 19.54
C ASN A 201 -24.08 -38.96 18.36
N ILE A 202 -22.96 -39.64 18.08
CA ILE A 202 -21.99 -39.33 17.00
C ILE A 202 -22.65 -39.25 15.60
N ILE A 203 -23.75 -39.98 15.39
CA ILE A 203 -24.52 -40.03 14.14
C ILE A 203 -25.26 -38.71 13.86
N THR A 204 -25.51 -37.89 14.89
CA THR A 204 -26.20 -36.58 14.77
C THR A 204 -25.25 -35.39 14.79
N ALA A 205 -23.94 -35.62 14.90
CA ALA A 205 -22.96 -34.54 14.90
C ALA A 205 -22.91 -33.90 13.51
N GLN A 206 -23.12 -32.59 13.46
CA GLN A 206 -23.12 -31.83 12.22
C GLN A 206 -22.50 -30.45 12.45
N THR A 207 -21.67 -30.02 11.50
CA THR A 207 -21.09 -28.67 11.50
C THR A 207 -21.82 -27.85 10.45
N ILE A 208 -22.47 -26.77 10.89
CA ILE A 208 -23.26 -25.88 10.03
C ILE A 208 -22.49 -24.58 9.83
N TRP A 209 -22.31 -24.22 8.56
CA TRP A 209 -21.61 -23.04 8.09
C TRP A 209 -22.67 -22.14 7.49
N GLN A 210 -23.00 -21.07 8.18
CA GLN A 210 -23.95 -20.09 7.69
C GLN A 210 -23.20 -19.00 6.96
N GLY A 211 -23.46 -18.96 5.65
CA GLY A 211 -22.99 -17.93 4.77
C GLY A 211 -23.97 -16.81 4.59
N MET A 212 -23.49 -15.79 3.88
CA MET A 212 -24.36 -14.70 3.49
C MET A 212 -25.40 -15.18 2.47
N TRP A 213 -25.07 -16.00 1.46
CA TRP A 213 -25.98 -16.42 0.38
C TRP A 213 -26.46 -17.87 0.44
N MET A 214 -25.71 -18.73 1.11
CA MET A 214 -26.00 -20.16 1.24
C MET A 214 -25.62 -20.63 2.63
N ASN A 215 -26.22 -21.72 3.09
CA ASN A 215 -25.73 -22.46 4.24
C ASN A 215 -25.17 -23.80 3.78
N CYS A 216 -24.12 -24.26 4.45
CA CYS A 216 -23.52 -25.57 4.19
C CYS A 216 -23.53 -26.38 5.48
N VAL A 217 -23.87 -27.65 5.36
CA VAL A 217 -23.88 -28.61 6.48
C VAL A 217 -22.92 -29.73 6.13
N VAL A 218 -22.02 -30.04 7.07
CA VAL A 218 -21.10 -31.18 6.97
C VAL A 218 -21.51 -32.19 8.04
N GLN A 219 -21.87 -33.40 7.61
CA GLN A 219 -22.21 -34.52 8.49
C GLN A 219 -20.99 -35.37 8.83
N SER A 220 -21.05 -36.14 9.92
CA SER A 220 -20.00 -37.09 10.35
C SER A 220 -19.58 -38.10 9.28
N THR A 221 -20.44 -38.37 8.30
CA THR A 221 -20.17 -39.24 7.13
C THR A 221 -19.23 -38.59 6.10
N GLY A 222 -18.82 -37.34 6.31
CA GLY A 222 -17.97 -36.57 5.40
C GLY A 222 -18.73 -35.95 4.21
N GLN A 223 -20.05 -36.16 4.12
CA GLN A 223 -20.85 -35.51 3.08
C GLN A 223 -21.09 -34.03 3.41
N MET A 224 -20.77 -33.16 2.45
CA MET A 224 -21.03 -31.72 2.50
C MET A 224 -22.22 -31.40 1.60
N GLN A 225 -23.26 -30.80 2.16
CA GLN A 225 -24.44 -30.33 1.43
C GLN A 225 -24.58 -28.83 1.62
N CYS A 226 -24.57 -28.07 0.53
CA CYS A 226 -24.83 -26.63 0.55
C CYS A 226 -26.19 -26.33 -0.07
N LYS A 227 -27.00 -25.53 0.62
CA LYS A 227 -28.30 -25.07 0.14
C LYS A 227 -28.32 -23.55 0.06
N VAL A 228 -28.76 -23.01 -1.07
CA VAL A 228 -29.00 -21.57 -1.25
C VAL A 228 -30.30 -21.20 -0.54
N TYR A 229 -30.37 -20.03 0.08
CA TYR A 229 -31.61 -19.59 0.72
C TYR A 229 -32.69 -19.31 -0.33
N ASP A 230 -33.79 -20.07 -0.30
CA ASP A 230 -34.89 -20.01 -1.28
C ASP A 230 -35.70 -18.70 -1.23
N SER A 231 -35.61 -17.94 -0.14
CA SER A 231 -36.34 -16.67 0.02
C SER A 231 -35.58 -15.70 0.92
N MET A 232 -35.60 -14.41 0.57
CA MET A 232 -34.98 -13.33 1.34
C MET A 232 -35.58 -13.19 2.76
N LEU A 233 -36.85 -13.60 2.93
CA LEU A 233 -37.59 -13.52 4.19
C LEU A 233 -37.27 -14.68 5.18
N ALA A 234 -36.56 -15.72 4.73
CA ALA A 234 -36.16 -16.84 5.58
C ALA A 234 -34.83 -16.58 6.32
N LEU A 235 -34.20 -15.41 6.10
CA LEU A 235 -32.91 -15.05 6.66
C LEU A 235 -33.09 -14.14 7.89
N PRO A 236 -32.30 -14.31 8.98
CA PRO A 236 -32.37 -13.40 10.11
C PRO A 236 -32.05 -11.96 9.71
N HIS A 237 -32.78 -11.00 10.29
CA HIS A 237 -32.71 -9.57 9.95
C HIS A 237 -31.28 -8.99 9.98
N ASP A 238 -30.43 -9.44 10.92
CA ASP A 238 -29.03 -9.02 11.01
C ASP A 238 -28.23 -9.36 9.74
N LEU A 239 -28.45 -10.54 9.16
CA LEU A 239 -27.75 -10.97 7.95
C LEU A 239 -28.28 -10.26 6.70
N GLN A 240 -29.57 -9.89 6.70
CA GLN A 240 -30.16 -9.14 5.60
C GLN A 240 -29.61 -7.71 5.53
N ALA A 241 -29.45 -7.04 6.68
CA ALA A 241 -28.79 -5.74 6.75
C ALA A 241 -27.31 -5.83 6.33
N ALA A 242 -26.61 -6.89 6.78
CA ALA A 242 -25.22 -7.14 6.38
C ALA A 242 -25.04 -7.31 4.87
N ARG A 243 -25.96 -8.04 4.20
CA ARG A 243 -25.99 -8.17 2.74
C ARG A 243 -26.01 -6.82 2.03
N ALA A 244 -26.95 -5.96 2.41
CA ALA A 244 -27.10 -4.66 1.78
C ALA A 244 -25.84 -3.80 1.96
N MET A 245 -25.30 -3.72 3.19
CA MET A 245 -24.11 -2.94 3.47
C MET A 245 -22.87 -3.42 2.71
N ILE A 246 -22.65 -4.73 2.61
CA ILE A 246 -21.51 -5.27 1.87
C ILE A 246 -21.66 -5.09 0.36
N ILE A 247 -22.86 -5.22 -0.20
CA ILE A 247 -23.08 -4.95 -1.62
C ILE A 247 -22.79 -3.47 -1.92
N ILE A 248 -23.27 -2.55 -1.08
CA ILE A 248 -22.97 -1.12 -1.23
C ILE A 248 -21.47 -0.86 -1.08
N SER A 249 -20.78 -1.52 -0.15
CA SER A 249 -19.32 -1.47 0.00
C SER A 249 -18.60 -1.92 -1.28
N ILE A 250 -19.03 -3.01 -1.92
CA ILE A 250 -18.46 -3.50 -3.19
C ILE A 250 -18.68 -2.49 -4.32
N LEU A 251 -19.91 -1.96 -4.46
CA LEU A 251 -20.26 -0.99 -5.49
C LEU A 251 -19.46 0.32 -5.32
N THR A 252 -19.38 0.86 -4.11
CA THR A 252 -18.55 2.05 -3.82
C THR A 252 -17.06 1.78 -4.06
N GLY A 253 -16.59 0.56 -3.76
CA GLY A 253 -15.25 0.11 -4.09
C GLY A 253 -14.97 0.08 -5.60
N ILE A 254 -15.93 -0.37 -6.43
CA ILE A 254 -15.79 -0.35 -7.91
C ILE A 254 -15.54 1.07 -8.41
N PHE A 255 -16.33 2.04 -7.94
CA PHE A 255 -16.12 3.45 -8.29
C PHE A 255 -14.75 3.95 -7.83
N GLY A 256 -14.31 3.57 -6.63
CA GLY A 256 -12.95 3.85 -6.14
C GLY A 256 -11.85 3.29 -7.04
N VAL A 257 -12.00 2.05 -7.53
CA VAL A 257 -11.04 1.41 -8.46
C VAL A 257 -10.97 2.18 -9.78
N VAL A 258 -12.11 2.51 -10.39
CA VAL A 258 -12.15 3.25 -11.66
C VAL A 258 -11.47 4.61 -11.54
N LEU A 259 -11.76 5.36 -10.46
CA LEU A 259 -11.13 6.66 -10.21
C LEU A 259 -9.63 6.52 -9.90
N SER A 260 -9.21 5.44 -9.24
CA SER A 260 -7.79 5.18 -8.96
C SER A 260 -6.98 4.94 -10.22
N ILE A 261 -7.57 4.21 -11.19
CA ILE A 261 -6.96 3.98 -12.50
C ILE A 261 -6.91 5.29 -13.29
N ALA A 262 -7.99 6.07 -13.32
CA ALA A 262 -8.05 7.35 -14.02
C ALA A 262 -7.12 8.42 -13.42
N GLY A 263 -6.91 8.41 -12.10
CA GLY A 263 -5.99 9.31 -11.40
C GLY A 263 -4.52 8.84 -11.36
N GLY A 264 -4.24 7.63 -11.84
CA GLY A 264 -2.91 7.07 -11.90
C GLY A 264 -1.99 7.84 -12.86
N LYS A 265 -0.77 8.14 -12.44
CA LYS A 265 0.24 8.80 -13.31
C LYS A 265 0.64 7.96 -14.53
N CYS A 266 0.36 6.65 -14.51
CA CYS A 266 0.58 5.72 -15.62
C CYS A 266 -0.51 5.80 -16.71
N THR A 267 -1.59 6.55 -16.49
CA THR A 267 -2.74 6.61 -17.40
C THR A 267 -3.00 8.05 -17.82
N ASN A 268 -2.94 8.34 -19.13
CA ASN A 268 -3.12 9.70 -19.68
C ASN A 268 -4.61 10.06 -19.91
N CYS A 269 -5.49 9.74 -18.96
CA CYS A 269 -6.92 10.12 -19.06
C CYS A 269 -7.17 11.58 -18.69
N ILE A 270 -6.28 12.18 -17.90
CA ILE A 270 -6.39 13.56 -17.40
C ILE A 270 -5.04 14.25 -17.60
N GLU A 271 -4.99 15.32 -18.38
CA GLU A 271 -3.73 16.03 -18.66
C GLU A 271 -3.29 16.94 -17.50
N ASP A 272 -4.25 17.49 -16.74
CA ASP A 272 -3.97 18.40 -15.62
C ASP A 272 -3.59 17.65 -14.33
N GLU A 273 -2.36 17.87 -13.84
CA GLU A 273 -1.80 17.27 -12.62
C GLU A 273 -2.62 17.60 -11.35
N ARG A 274 -3.27 18.77 -11.30
CA ARG A 274 -4.15 19.13 -10.19
C ARG A 274 -5.44 18.31 -10.17
N SER A 275 -6.03 18.12 -11.34
CA SER A 275 -7.24 17.30 -11.50
C SER A 275 -6.96 15.82 -11.23
N LYS A 276 -5.77 15.32 -11.60
CA LYS A 276 -5.28 13.98 -11.19
C LYS A 276 -5.21 13.83 -9.67
N ALA A 277 -4.58 14.77 -8.97
CA ALA A 277 -4.46 14.72 -7.51
C ALA A 277 -5.83 14.71 -6.82
N LYS A 278 -6.77 15.57 -7.25
CA LYS A 278 -8.14 15.58 -6.73
C LYS A 278 -8.89 14.27 -6.98
N THR A 279 -8.69 13.68 -8.15
CA THR A 279 -9.29 12.38 -8.52
C THR A 279 -8.76 11.26 -7.63
N CYS A 280 -7.46 11.26 -7.31
CA CYS A 280 -6.88 10.31 -6.36
C CYS A 280 -7.41 10.47 -4.93
N ILE A 281 -7.58 11.71 -4.46
CA ILE A 281 -8.17 11.98 -3.14
C ILE A 281 -9.61 11.48 -3.11
N LEU A 282 -10.40 11.75 -4.15
CA LEU A 282 -11.77 11.27 -4.25
C LEU A 282 -11.83 9.72 -4.25
N ALA A 283 -10.93 9.07 -4.98
CA ALA A 283 -10.80 7.61 -4.98
C ALA A 283 -10.46 7.06 -3.58
N GLY A 284 -9.54 7.73 -2.86
CA GLY A 284 -9.19 7.40 -1.49
C GLY A 284 -10.37 7.51 -0.52
N VAL A 285 -11.17 8.58 -0.62
CA VAL A 285 -12.38 8.76 0.18
C VAL A 285 -13.40 7.65 -0.10
N LEU A 286 -13.61 7.27 -1.37
CA LEU A 286 -14.51 6.17 -1.71
C LEU A 286 -14.04 4.83 -1.13
N PHE A 287 -12.73 4.55 -1.12
CA PHE A 287 -12.19 3.35 -0.48
C PHE A 287 -12.34 3.37 1.04
N ILE A 288 -12.19 4.54 1.68
CA ILE A 288 -12.45 4.67 3.12
C ILE A 288 -13.92 4.38 3.41
N VAL A 289 -14.85 4.98 2.65
CA VAL A 289 -16.29 4.73 2.80
C VAL A 289 -16.62 3.24 2.58
N SER A 290 -16.06 2.63 1.53
CA SER A 290 -16.19 1.20 1.25
C SER A 290 -15.68 0.34 2.41
N GLY A 291 -14.52 0.69 2.99
CA GLY A 291 -13.94 0.02 4.16
C GLY A 291 -14.81 0.13 5.41
N VAL A 292 -15.36 1.31 5.71
CA VAL A 292 -16.28 1.52 6.84
C VAL A 292 -17.57 0.72 6.65
N LEU A 293 -18.14 0.73 5.44
CA LEU A 293 -19.36 -0.04 5.12
C LEU A 293 -19.15 -1.56 5.20
N CYS A 294 -17.93 -2.05 5.02
CA CYS A 294 -17.59 -3.45 5.27
C CYS A 294 -17.37 -3.72 6.77
N LEU A 295 -16.72 -2.79 7.49
CA LEU A 295 -16.37 -2.96 8.90
C LEU A 295 -17.61 -3.04 9.82
N ILE A 296 -18.64 -2.23 9.55
CA ILE A 296 -19.87 -2.18 10.34
C ILE A 296 -20.57 -3.55 10.41
N PRO A 297 -20.98 -4.19 9.29
CA PRO A 297 -21.68 -5.47 9.34
C PRO A 297 -20.82 -6.63 9.86
N VAL A 298 -19.52 -6.63 9.57
CA VAL A 298 -18.57 -7.65 10.07
C VAL A 298 -18.46 -7.56 11.59
N SER A 299 -18.26 -6.35 12.13
CA SER A 299 -18.11 -6.13 13.57
C SER A 299 -19.42 -6.31 14.32
N TRP A 300 -20.54 -5.88 13.74
CA TRP A 300 -21.87 -6.13 14.29
C TRP A 300 -22.16 -7.63 14.36
N SER A 301 -21.92 -8.37 13.27
CA SER A 301 -22.10 -9.82 13.24
C SER A 301 -21.23 -10.52 14.28
N ALA A 302 -19.96 -10.14 14.41
CA ALA A 302 -19.08 -10.65 15.46
C ALA A 302 -19.63 -10.37 16.87
N ASN A 303 -20.11 -9.15 17.13
CA ASN A 303 -20.69 -8.78 18.42
C ASN A 303 -21.93 -9.61 18.76
N THR A 304 -22.84 -9.81 17.79
CA THR A 304 -24.03 -10.66 18.01
C THR A 304 -23.66 -12.12 18.29
N ILE A 305 -22.60 -12.65 17.67
CA ILE A 305 -22.13 -14.02 17.92
C ILE A 305 -21.58 -14.13 19.34
N ILE A 306 -20.77 -13.15 19.77
CA ILE A 306 -20.17 -13.11 21.10
C ILE A 306 -21.27 -12.97 22.17
N ASP A 307 -22.24 -12.08 21.97
CA ASP A 307 -23.35 -11.88 22.92
C ASP A 307 -24.20 -13.16 23.08
N ASN A 308 -24.52 -13.82 21.97
CA ASN A 308 -25.22 -15.10 22.00
C ASN A 308 -24.41 -16.22 22.67
N PHE A 309 -23.08 -16.16 22.64
CA PHE A 309 -22.23 -17.14 23.31
C PHE A 309 -22.31 -17.03 24.84
N TYR A 310 -22.40 -15.80 25.36
CA TYR A 310 -22.49 -15.54 26.81
C TYR A 310 -23.93 -15.53 27.36
N ASN A 311 -24.94 -15.56 26.51
CA ASN A 311 -26.33 -15.56 26.94
C ASN A 311 -26.70 -16.90 27.62
N PRO A 312 -27.09 -16.90 28.91
CA PRO A 312 -27.36 -18.13 29.68
C PRO A 312 -28.64 -18.85 29.24
N LEU A 313 -29.47 -18.22 28.41
CA LEU A 313 -30.72 -18.79 27.91
C LEU A 313 -30.52 -19.72 26.70
N LEU A 314 -29.35 -19.71 26.06
CA LEU A 314 -29.05 -20.59 24.92
C LEU A 314 -28.44 -21.91 25.37
N LEU A 315 -28.96 -23.01 24.80
CA LEU A 315 -28.33 -24.33 24.94
C LEU A 315 -26.93 -24.33 24.31
N ASN A 316 -26.00 -25.09 24.90
CA ASN A 316 -24.63 -25.23 24.40
C ASN A 316 -24.57 -25.64 22.92
N ALA A 317 -25.57 -26.40 22.43
CA ALA A 317 -25.67 -26.86 21.04
C ALA A 317 -26.05 -25.75 20.04
N GLN A 318 -26.52 -24.58 20.50
CA GLN A 318 -26.92 -23.45 19.64
C GLN A 318 -25.88 -22.32 19.62
N ARG A 319 -24.71 -22.52 20.23
CA ARG A 319 -23.67 -21.50 20.26
C ARG A 319 -23.01 -21.35 18.90
N TYR A 320 -22.93 -20.11 18.43
CA TYR A 320 -22.21 -19.73 17.22
C TYR A 320 -20.76 -19.39 17.55
N GLU A 321 -19.87 -19.79 16.67
CA GLU A 321 -18.47 -19.40 16.62
C GLU A 321 -18.24 -18.43 15.45
N LEU A 322 -17.17 -17.64 15.56
CA LEU A 322 -16.75 -16.67 14.56
C LEU A 322 -16.27 -17.40 13.29
N GLY A 323 -16.93 -17.15 12.17
CA GLY A 323 -16.54 -17.74 10.90
C GLY A 323 -15.30 -17.07 10.28
N ALA A 324 -14.57 -17.83 9.44
CA ALA A 324 -13.36 -17.36 8.76
C ALA A 324 -13.57 -16.07 7.93
N ALA A 325 -14.76 -15.87 7.37
CA ALA A 325 -15.07 -14.69 6.57
C ALA A 325 -15.04 -13.39 7.40
N LEU A 326 -15.32 -13.44 8.70
CA LEU A 326 -15.28 -12.25 9.56
C LEU A 326 -13.84 -11.73 9.72
N TYR A 327 -12.87 -12.63 9.91
CA TYR A 327 -11.46 -12.26 9.99
C TYR A 327 -10.94 -11.66 8.68
N ILE A 328 -11.32 -12.25 7.54
CA ILE A 328 -11.00 -11.69 6.22
C ILE A 328 -11.66 -10.33 6.05
N GLY A 329 -12.87 -10.14 6.56
CA GLY A 329 -13.61 -8.86 6.54
C GLY A 329 -12.89 -7.75 7.30
N TRP A 330 -12.37 -8.04 8.50
CA TRP A 330 -11.53 -7.09 9.25
C TRP A 330 -10.23 -6.75 8.52
N ALA A 331 -9.55 -7.75 7.96
CA ALA A 331 -8.35 -7.52 7.17
C ALA A 331 -8.65 -6.66 5.93
N ALA A 332 -9.76 -6.95 5.23
CA ALA A 332 -10.22 -6.19 4.07
C ALA A 332 -10.50 -4.72 4.42
N ALA A 333 -11.24 -4.49 5.51
CA ALA A 333 -11.55 -3.16 6.00
C ALA A 333 -10.28 -2.38 6.39
N ALA A 334 -9.34 -3.02 7.11
CA ALA A 334 -8.08 -2.39 7.49
C ALA A 334 -7.24 -1.99 6.26
N LEU A 335 -7.12 -2.87 5.26
CA LEU A 335 -6.40 -2.58 4.02
C LEU A 335 -7.06 -1.45 3.22
N LEU A 336 -8.39 -1.41 3.15
CA LEU A 336 -9.15 -0.34 2.48
C LEU A 336 -9.00 1.00 3.20
N LEU A 337 -9.05 1.02 4.54
CA LEU A 337 -8.90 2.24 5.34
C LEU A 337 -7.49 2.80 5.24
N MET A 338 -6.47 1.96 5.41
CA MET A 338 -5.08 2.38 5.29
C MET A 338 -4.73 2.78 3.85
N GLY A 339 -5.20 2.02 2.85
CA GLY A 339 -4.97 2.29 1.43
C GLY A 339 -5.63 3.60 0.99
N GLY A 340 -6.89 3.80 1.35
CA GLY A 340 -7.60 5.05 1.11
C GLY A 340 -7.00 6.24 1.85
N GLY A 341 -6.53 6.04 3.08
CA GLY A 341 -5.81 7.06 3.86
C GLY A 341 -4.51 7.52 3.20
N LEU A 342 -3.70 6.58 2.70
CA LEU A 342 -2.48 6.90 1.94
C LEU A 342 -2.78 7.69 0.66
N LEU A 343 -3.87 7.36 -0.04
CA LEU A 343 -4.31 8.09 -1.23
C LEU A 343 -4.78 9.52 -0.89
N CYS A 344 -5.39 9.72 0.28
CA CYS A 344 -5.81 11.03 0.77
C CYS A 344 -4.65 11.91 1.25
N TRP A 345 -3.51 11.31 1.66
CA TRP A 345 -2.35 12.06 2.15
C TRP A 345 -1.62 12.84 1.04
N ASN A 346 -1.83 12.50 -0.23
CA ASN A 346 -1.22 13.20 -1.36
C ASN A 346 -1.86 14.60 -1.54
N CYS A 347 -1.43 15.57 -0.72
CA CYS A 347 -1.92 16.95 -0.80
C CYS A 347 -1.48 17.61 -2.11
N PRO A 348 -2.40 18.30 -2.83
CA PRO A 348 -2.00 19.11 -3.97
C PRO A 348 -1.08 20.25 -3.50
N PRO A 349 -0.04 20.62 -4.26
CA PRO A 349 0.79 21.76 -3.93
C PRO A 349 -0.08 23.03 -3.82
N LYS A 350 0.05 23.73 -2.70
CA LYS A 350 -0.66 25.00 -2.47
C LYS A 350 -0.27 25.99 -3.55
N GLN A 351 -1.25 26.69 -4.11
CA GLN A 351 -1.01 27.84 -4.98
C GLN A 351 -0.20 28.87 -4.18
N HIS A 352 1.04 29.14 -4.57
CA HIS A 352 1.47 30.52 -4.48
C HIS A 352 0.64 31.26 -5.53
N PRO A 353 -0.20 32.23 -5.14
CA PRO A 353 -0.92 33.03 -6.12
C PRO A 353 0.13 33.62 -7.05
N HIS A 354 0.04 33.30 -8.35
CA HIS A 354 0.81 33.98 -9.36
C HIS A 354 0.47 35.47 -9.23
N TYR A 355 1.35 36.23 -8.60
CA TYR A 355 1.38 37.68 -8.75
C TYR A 355 1.70 37.91 -10.21
N VAL A 356 0.66 38.09 -11.02
CA VAL A 356 0.80 38.64 -12.37
C VAL A 356 1.12 40.11 -12.15
N PRO A 357 2.37 40.59 -12.35
CA PRO A 357 2.63 42.02 -12.31
C PRO A 357 1.75 42.66 -13.38
N LYS A 358 0.77 43.46 -12.95
CA LYS A 358 0.06 44.37 -13.83
C LYS A 358 1.09 45.36 -14.37
N PHE A 359 1.60 45.10 -15.57
CA PHE A 359 2.39 46.10 -16.29
C PHE A 359 1.44 47.22 -16.71
N THR A 360 1.49 48.34 -15.98
CA THR A 360 0.98 49.60 -16.49
C THR A 360 1.82 49.99 -17.70
N PRO A 361 1.23 50.17 -18.90
CA PRO A 361 1.98 50.63 -20.05
C PRO A 361 2.54 52.02 -19.75
N VAL A 362 3.86 52.17 -19.89
CA VAL A 362 4.51 53.48 -19.85
C VAL A 362 3.98 54.27 -21.04
N LYS A 363 3.31 55.40 -20.77
CA LYS A 363 2.99 56.38 -21.81
C LYS A 363 4.31 56.84 -22.42
N SER A 364 4.54 56.49 -23.68
CA SER A 364 5.58 57.10 -24.49
C SER A 364 5.28 58.59 -24.60
N ALA A 365 6.10 59.42 -23.95
CA ALA A 365 6.11 60.85 -24.20
C ALA A 365 6.61 61.04 -25.64
N SER A 366 5.72 61.44 -26.53
CA SER A 366 6.05 61.86 -27.89
C SER A 366 6.96 63.08 -27.81
N THR A 367 8.18 62.95 -28.32
CA THR A 367 9.14 64.03 -28.50
C THR A 367 8.63 64.98 -29.59
N SER A 368 7.88 66.01 -29.22
CA SER A 368 7.62 67.15 -30.10
C SER A 368 8.79 68.13 -29.95
N ARG A 369 9.82 67.95 -30.79
CA ARG A 369 10.76 69.03 -31.10
C ARG A 369 10.02 70.04 -31.97
N GLU A 370 9.60 71.16 -31.39
CA GLU A 370 9.33 72.37 -32.17
C GLU A 370 10.66 73.09 -32.39
N TYR A 371 11.03 73.15 -33.66
CA TYR A 371 12.02 74.07 -34.19
C TYR A 371 11.25 75.25 -34.80
N VAL A 372 11.84 76.43 -34.63
CA VAL A 372 11.49 77.79 -35.11
C VAL A 372 10.80 78.66 -34.07
#